data_AF-A0AAW5N3N4-F1
#
_entry.id   AF-A0AAW5N3N4-F1
#
_cell.length_a   1.000
_cell.length_b   1.000
_cell.length_c   1.000
_cell.angle_alpha   90.00
_cell.angle_beta   90.00
_cell.angle_gamma   90.00
#
_symmetry.space_group_name_H-M   'P 1'
#
loop_
_entity.id
_entity.type
_entity.pdbx_description
1 polymer ?
#
loop_
_entity_poly.entity_id
_entity_poly.type
_entity_poly.pdbx_seq_one_letter_code
_entity_poly.pdbx_strand_id
1 'polypeptide(L)'
;RHALLQIQEMAAKYGFDISRPAQNAQEAVQWLYFAYLAAVKSQNGGAMSLGRTASFLDIYIERDFKAGVLNEQQAQELIDHFIM
;
A
#
# COMPACT_ATOMS: atom_id res chain seq x y z
N ARG A 1 16.51 12.54 -3.91
CA ARG A 1 15.64 12.41 -2.71
C ARG A 1 14.36 13.26 -2.79
N HIS A 2 14.28 14.28 -3.65
CA HIS A 2 13.09 15.13 -3.79
C HIS A 2 11.79 14.34 -4.03
N ALA A 3 11.79 13.37 -4.95
CA ALA A 3 10.63 12.54 -5.23
C ALA A 3 10.09 11.79 -3.99
N LEU A 4 10.97 11.22 -3.15
CA LEU A 4 10.54 10.48 -1.95
C LEU A 4 9.81 11.39 -0.94
N LEU A 5 10.26 12.63 -0.78
CA LEU A 5 9.58 13.62 0.07
C LEU A 5 8.22 14.01 -0.51
N GLN A 6 8.12 14.15 -1.83
CA GLN A 6 6.85 14.44 -2.49
C GLN A 6 5.82 13.30 -2.33
N ILE A 7 6.27 12.04 -2.24
CA ILE A 7 5.37 10.91 -1.93
C ILE A 7 4.85 11.03 -0.50
N GLN A 8 5.70 11.41 0.46
CA GLN A 8 5.29 11.68 1.84
C GLN A 8 4.26 12.82 1.92
N GLU A 9 4.54 13.95 1.26
CA GLU A 9 3.61 15.08 1.16
C GLU A 9 2.29 14.70 0.47
N MET A 10 2.35 13.83 -0.54
CA MET A 10 1.17 13.31 -1.21
C MET A 10 0.32 12.46 -0.26
N ALA A 11 0.92 11.49 0.42
CA ALA A 11 0.20 10.62 1.35
C ALA A 11 -0.40 11.41 2.53
N ALA A 12 0.31 12.45 3.00
CA ALA A 12 -0.18 13.33 4.06
C ALA A 12 -1.50 14.04 3.70
N LYS A 13 -1.74 14.34 2.41
CA LYS A 13 -3.03 14.90 1.94
C LYS A 13 -4.21 13.94 2.10
N TYR A 14 -3.93 12.65 2.19
CA TYR A 14 -4.91 11.60 2.47
C TYR A 14 -4.95 11.23 3.96
N GLY A 15 -4.23 11.94 4.83
CA GLY A 15 -4.19 11.69 6.27
C GLY A 15 -3.20 10.61 6.72
N PHE A 16 -2.25 10.23 5.86
CA PHE A 16 -1.29 9.15 6.14
C PHE A 16 0.14 9.65 6.30
N ASP A 17 0.83 9.18 7.35
CA ASP A 17 2.27 9.40 7.57
C ASP A 17 3.08 8.15 7.18
N ILE A 18 3.68 8.19 5.98
CA ILE A 18 4.50 7.11 5.42
C ILE A 18 6.00 7.28 5.72
N SER A 19 6.38 8.18 6.64
CA SER A 19 7.78 8.35 7.04
C SER A 19 8.35 7.14 7.77
N ARG A 20 7.47 6.30 8.31
CA ARG A 20 7.79 5.04 8.99
C ARG A 20 7.38 3.81 8.16
N PRO A 21 8.01 2.64 8.40
CA PRO A 21 7.55 1.36 7.85
C PRO A 21 6.10 1.06 8.23
N ALA A 22 5.41 0.32 7.36
CA ALA A 22 4.08 -0.21 7.62
C ALA A 22 4.10 -1.21 8.79
N GLN A 23 3.13 -1.09 9.69
CA GLN A 23 3.03 -1.89 10.92
C GLN A 23 1.94 -2.94 10.87
N ASN A 24 0.97 -2.84 9.98
CA ASN A 24 -0.15 -3.79 9.80
C ASN A 24 -0.42 -4.02 8.30
N ALA A 25 -1.29 -4.98 7.98
CA ALA A 25 -1.68 -5.31 6.62
C ALA A 25 -2.30 -4.12 5.87
N GLN A 26 -3.14 -3.34 6.55
CA GLN A 26 -3.77 -2.16 5.96
C GLN A 26 -2.73 -1.12 5.53
N GLU A 27 -1.75 -0.82 6.38
CA GLU A 27 -0.65 0.10 6.06
C GLU A 27 0.26 -0.45 4.97
N ALA A 28 0.52 -1.77 4.96
CA ALA A 28 1.38 -2.37 3.93
C ALA A 28 0.75 -2.23 2.53
N VAL A 29 -0.56 -2.52 2.44
CA VAL A 29 -1.35 -2.32 1.22
C VAL A 29 -1.36 -0.84 0.83
N GLN A 30 -1.67 0.04 1.78
CA GLN A 30 -1.77 1.48 1.53
C GLN A 30 -0.44 2.12 1.12
N TRP A 31 0.68 1.72 1.72
CA TRP A 31 2.02 2.29 1.41
C TRP A 31 2.47 1.87 0.03
N LEU A 32 2.22 0.61 -0.32
CA LEU A 32 2.46 0.10 -1.65
C LEU A 32 1.62 0.86 -2.67
N TYR A 33 0.33 1.05 -2.40
CA TYR A 33 -0.55 1.84 -3.26
C TYR A 33 -0.04 3.28 -3.42
N PHE A 34 0.40 3.97 -2.37
CA PHE A 34 0.94 5.33 -2.50
C PHE A 34 2.19 5.39 -3.36
N ALA A 35 3.09 4.42 -3.25
CA ALA A 35 4.26 4.35 -4.12
C ALA A 35 3.85 4.22 -5.60
N TYR A 36 2.88 3.35 -5.89
CA TYR A 36 2.35 3.19 -7.25
C TYR A 36 1.58 4.43 -7.74
N LEU A 37 0.75 5.02 -6.87
CA LEU A 37 -0.02 6.24 -7.15
C LEU A 37 0.90 7.41 -7.52
N ALA A 38 2.03 7.56 -6.83
CA ALA A 38 3.02 8.58 -7.15
C ALA A 38 3.64 8.37 -8.54
N ALA A 39 3.89 7.11 -8.93
CA ALA A 39 4.40 6.79 -10.26
C ALA A 39 3.39 7.18 -11.35
N VAL A 40 2.12 6.78 -11.23
CA VAL A 40 1.09 7.10 -12.23
C VAL A 40 0.68 8.58 -12.24
N LYS A 41 0.89 9.31 -11.14
CA LYS A 41 0.69 10.77 -11.11
C LYS A 41 1.83 11.56 -11.78
N SER A 42 3.03 10.99 -11.85
CA SER A 42 4.21 11.68 -12.38
C SER A 42 4.60 11.24 -13.79
N GLN A 43 4.11 10.09 -14.24
CA GLN A 43 4.45 9.50 -15.53
C GLN A 43 3.20 8.92 -16.20
N ASN A 44 3.21 8.90 -17.54
CA ASN A 44 2.11 8.42 -18.39
C ASN A 44 2.58 7.32 -19.37
N GLY A 45 3.50 6.47 -18.93
CA GLY A 45 4.06 5.40 -19.77
C GLY A 45 2.98 4.43 -20.29
N GLY A 46 3.20 3.87 -21.48
CA GLY A 46 2.24 2.95 -22.12
C GLY A 46 1.96 1.66 -21.33
N ALA A 47 2.85 1.29 -20.41
CA ALA A 47 2.64 0.23 -19.43
C ALA A 47 3.22 0.66 -18.08
N MET A 48 2.36 0.85 -17.09
CA MET A 48 2.72 1.15 -15.71
C MET A 48 2.36 -0.06 -14.85
N SER A 49 3.27 -1.01 -14.71
CA SER A 49 3.00 -2.27 -14.01
C SER A 49 3.10 -2.10 -12.49
N LEU A 50 2.15 -2.68 -11.76
CA LEU A 50 2.15 -2.73 -10.29
C LEU A 50 3.28 -3.61 -9.71
N GLY A 51 3.72 -4.63 -10.47
CA GLY A 51 4.75 -5.58 -10.06
C GLY A 51 4.17 -6.83 -9.38
N ARG A 52 5.04 -7.57 -8.66
CA ARG A 52 4.68 -8.81 -7.94
C ARG A 52 4.48 -8.50 -6.46
N THR A 53 3.24 -8.25 -6.07
CA THR A 53 2.90 -7.69 -4.75
C THR A 53 2.14 -8.66 -3.85
N ALA A 54 1.41 -9.64 -4.42
CA ALA A 54 0.55 -10.55 -3.67
C ALA A 54 1.27 -11.28 -2.53
N SER A 55 2.32 -12.06 -2.83
CA SER A 55 3.07 -12.79 -1.78
C SER A 55 3.81 -11.88 -0.81
N PHE A 56 4.07 -10.62 -1.17
CA PHE A 56 4.65 -9.64 -0.25
C PHE A 56 3.60 -9.14 0.75
N LEU A 57 2.40 -8.81 0.29
CA LEU A 57 1.29 -8.38 1.13
C LEU A 57 0.79 -9.51 2.03
N ASP A 58 0.82 -10.74 1.52
CA ASP A 58 0.46 -11.96 2.25
C ASP A 58 1.24 -12.11 3.56
N ILE A 59 2.51 -11.70 3.61
CA ILE A 59 3.34 -11.75 4.84
C ILE A 59 2.72 -10.90 5.96
N TYR A 60 2.17 -9.72 5.62
CA TYR A 60 1.54 -8.83 6.61
C TYR A 60 0.14 -9.32 6.99
N ILE A 61 -0.63 -9.77 6.00
CA ILE A 61 -1.98 -10.31 6.20
C ILE A 61 -1.92 -11.55 7.10
N GLU A 62 -1.04 -12.50 6.80
CA GLU A 62 -0.87 -13.73 7.57
C GLU A 62 -0.40 -13.46 9.02
N ARG A 63 0.48 -12.48 9.20
CA ARG A 63 0.90 -12.05 10.53
C ARG A 63 -0.28 -11.47 11.32
N ASP A 64 -1.08 -10.63 10.68
CA ASP A 64 -2.21 -9.97 11.32
C ASP A 64 -3.37 -10.94 11.58
N PHE A 65 -3.58 -11.96 10.73
CA PHE A 65 -4.46 -13.11 11.00
C PHE A 65 -4.03 -13.86 12.26
N LYS A 66 -2.74 -14.23 12.36
CA LYS A 66 -2.19 -14.94 13.52
C LYS A 66 -2.29 -14.13 14.81
N ALA A 67 -2.22 -12.80 14.71
CA ALA A 67 -2.39 -11.89 15.83
C ALA A 67 -3.86 -11.58 16.17
N GLY A 68 -4.82 -12.06 15.37
CA GLY A 68 -6.25 -11.77 15.54
C GLY A 68 -6.62 -10.30 15.28
N VAL A 69 -5.80 -9.57 14.52
CA VAL A 69 -6.00 -8.14 14.20
C VAL A 69 -7.06 -7.98 13.10
N LEU A 70 -7.14 -8.93 12.19
CA LEU A 70 -8.12 -8.98 11.11
C LEU A 70 -8.57 -10.43 10.86
N ASN A 71 -9.75 -10.60 10.26
CA ASN A 71 -10.29 -11.88 9.80
C ASN A 71 -10.31 -11.98 8.27
N GLU A 72 -10.57 -13.18 7.73
CA GLU A 72 -10.48 -13.46 6.28
C GLU A 72 -11.31 -12.48 5.44
N GLN A 73 -12.53 -12.17 5.90
CA GLN A 73 -13.39 -11.23 5.19
C GLN A 73 -12.79 -9.82 5.16
N GLN A 74 -12.22 -9.36 6.27
CA GLN A 74 -11.55 -8.05 6.34
C GLN A 74 -10.29 -8.00 5.48
N ALA A 75 -9.55 -9.12 5.37
CA ALA A 75 -8.42 -9.22 4.44
C ALA A 75 -8.89 -9.12 2.98
N GLN A 76 -9.96 -9.82 2.64
CA GLN A 76 -10.55 -9.77 1.30
C GLN A 76 -11.04 -8.36 0.96
N GLU A 77 -11.78 -7.71 1.88
CA GLU A 77 -12.24 -6.33 1.69
C GLU A 77 -11.07 -5.35 1.48
N LEU A 78 -9.96 -5.55 2.19
CA LEU A 78 -8.75 -4.75 2.02
C LEU A 78 -8.12 -4.94 0.63
N ILE A 79 -8.05 -6.18 0.14
CA ILE A 79 -7.51 -6.47 -1.19
C ILE A 79 -8.48 -6.01 -2.29
N ASP A 80 -9.79 -6.13 -2.09
CA ASP A 80 -10.79 -5.65 -3.03
C ASP A 80 -10.67 -4.14 -3.23
N HIS A 81 -10.55 -3.37 -2.14
CA HIS A 81 -10.30 -1.91 -2.22
C HIS A 81 -8.95 -1.56 -2.83
N PHE A 82 -7.95 -2.44 -2.73
CA PHE A 82 -6.64 -2.21 -3.34
C PHE A 82 -6.66 -2.38 -4.87
N ILE A 83 -7.53 -3.25 -5.38
CA ILE A 83 -7.64 -3.56 -6.81
C ILE A 83 -8.65 -2.66 -7.53
N MET A 84 -9.63 -2.11 -6.82
CA MET A 84 -10.68 -1.21 -7.31
C MET A 84 -10.14 0.14 -7.81
#